data_AF-A0A519TIR2-F1
#
_entry.id   AF-A0A519TIR2-F1
#
_cell.length_a   1.000
_cell.length_b   1.000
_cell.length_c   1.000
_cell.angle_alpha   90.00
_cell.angle_beta   90.00
_cell.angle_gamma   90.00
#
_symmetry.space_group_name_H-M   'P 1'
#
loop_
_entity.id
_entity.type
_entity.pdbx_description
1 polymer ?
#
loop_
_entity_poly.entity_id
_entity_poly.type
_entity_poly.pdbx_seq_one_letter_code
_entity_poly.pdbx_strand_id
1 'polypeptide(L)'
;MVQTIPYAATGAFSGLLTDYIAQAPALASFYHRWPTLENFAAQLEEKKAAYSPEARQRLVTDLRAQYAELGGAVPPAVAANLELLAQDTTFTITTGHQLNLFTGPLYFVYKIVSAIKLSQQLKAAYPAYDFVPVYWLATEDHDFAEINSFPLFGKTYSWSGPGGAAGLGGPVGR
;
A
#
# COMPACT_ATOMS: atom_id res chain seq x y z
N MET A 1 2.76 12.38 -29.26
CA MET A 1 3.72 12.94 -28.29
C MET A 1 2.90 13.49 -27.14
N VAL A 2 3.06 12.96 -25.92
CA VAL A 2 2.29 13.44 -24.76
C VAL A 2 2.99 14.70 -24.23
N GLN A 3 2.28 15.84 -24.22
CA GLN A 3 2.75 17.04 -23.54
C GLN A 3 2.38 16.93 -22.06
N THR A 4 3.33 17.21 -21.17
CA THR A 4 3.12 17.21 -19.72
C THR A 4 3.34 18.60 -19.15
N ILE A 5 2.62 18.91 -18.07
CA ILE A 5 2.81 20.15 -17.30
C ILE A 5 3.60 19.78 -16.04
N PRO A 6 4.69 20.49 -15.70
CA PRO A 6 5.40 20.26 -14.45
C PRO A 6 4.47 20.47 -13.24
N TYR A 7 4.58 19.62 -12.21
CA TYR A 7 3.78 19.73 -10.99
C TYR A 7 3.80 21.13 -10.37
N ALA A 8 4.99 21.75 -10.29
CA ALA A 8 5.14 23.11 -9.78
C ALA A 8 4.38 24.17 -10.61
N ALA A 9 4.25 23.98 -11.93
CA ALA A 9 3.53 24.89 -12.79
C ALA A 9 1.99 24.80 -12.66
N THR A 10 1.48 23.74 -12.00
CA THR A 10 0.03 23.58 -11.79
C THR A 10 -0.52 24.46 -10.67
N GLY A 11 0.32 24.92 -9.73
CA GLY A 11 -0.11 25.65 -8.54
C GLY A 11 -0.97 24.84 -7.54
N ALA A 12 -1.16 23.52 -7.77
CA ALA A 12 -2.06 22.67 -7.00
C ALA A 12 -1.38 21.92 -5.84
N PHE A 13 -0.05 21.99 -5.74
CA PHE A 13 0.75 21.19 -4.81
C PHE A 13 1.55 22.07 -3.86
N SER A 14 1.79 21.57 -2.64
CA SER A 14 2.60 22.29 -1.64
C SER A 14 4.06 22.41 -2.07
N GLY A 15 4.74 23.45 -1.56
CA GLY A 15 6.16 23.67 -1.80
C GLY A 15 7.01 22.46 -1.42
N LEU A 16 6.70 21.83 -0.28
CA LEU A 16 7.37 20.60 0.16
C LEU A 16 7.29 19.47 -0.87
N LEU A 17 6.12 19.23 -1.46
CA LEU A 17 5.95 18.17 -2.45
C LEU A 17 6.69 18.50 -3.75
N THR A 18 6.61 19.75 -4.21
CA THR A 18 7.33 20.17 -5.42
C THR A 18 8.84 20.10 -5.23
N ASP A 19 9.35 20.50 -4.05
CA ASP A 19 10.77 20.41 -3.69
C ASP A 19 11.23 18.95 -3.59
N TYR A 20 10.38 18.07 -3.04
CA TYR A 20 10.65 16.64 -3.00
C TYR A 20 10.75 16.04 -4.40
N ILE A 21 9.78 16.30 -5.27
CA ILE A 21 9.78 15.84 -6.67
C ILE A 21 11.02 16.38 -7.44
N ALA A 22 11.42 17.61 -7.15
CA ALA A 22 12.61 18.23 -7.72
C ALA A 22 13.94 17.76 -7.09
N GLN A 23 13.91 16.87 -6.10
CA GLN A 23 15.07 16.39 -5.34
C GLN A 23 15.90 17.55 -4.74
N ALA A 24 15.22 18.54 -4.17
CA ALA A 24 15.87 19.70 -3.57
C ALA A 24 16.91 19.24 -2.51
N PRO A 25 18.16 19.73 -2.54
CA PRO A 25 19.22 19.27 -1.62
C PRO A 25 18.86 19.40 -0.14
N ALA A 26 18.03 20.40 0.21
CA ALA A 26 17.55 20.61 1.58
C ALA A 26 16.69 19.45 2.11
N LEU A 27 16.11 18.63 1.23
CA LEU A 27 15.28 17.48 1.61
C LEU A 27 16.05 16.15 1.62
N ALA A 28 17.31 16.13 1.19
CA ALA A 28 18.08 14.90 1.02
C ALA A 28 18.23 14.08 2.31
N SER A 29 18.29 14.73 3.48
CA SER A 29 18.39 14.05 4.78
C SER A 29 17.08 13.42 5.27
N PHE A 30 15.94 13.72 4.64
CA PHE A 30 14.61 13.26 5.07
C PHE A 30 14.17 11.96 4.39
N TYR A 31 14.93 11.45 3.42
CA TYR A 31 14.67 10.17 2.79
C TYR A 31 15.99 9.42 2.54
N HIS A 32 15.91 8.10 2.48
CA HIS A 32 17.11 7.28 2.35
C HIS A 32 17.59 7.17 0.90
N ARG A 33 16.74 6.66 0.01
CA ARG A 33 17.04 6.49 -1.42
C ARG A 33 15.94 7.12 -2.25
N TRP A 34 16.33 7.78 -3.35
CA TRP A 34 15.36 8.26 -4.33
C TRP A 34 14.75 7.06 -5.08
N PRO A 35 13.43 7.00 -5.31
CA PRO A 35 12.76 5.79 -5.83
C PRO A 35 12.92 5.65 -7.36
N THR A 36 14.16 5.57 -7.85
CA THR A 36 14.45 5.07 -9.21
C THR A 36 14.55 3.56 -9.19
N LEU A 37 14.36 2.92 -10.35
CA LEU A 37 14.47 1.46 -10.44
C LEU A 37 15.84 0.98 -9.99
N GLU A 38 16.92 1.65 -10.41
CA GLU A 38 18.31 1.29 -10.11
C GLU A 38 18.61 1.28 -8.61
N ASN A 39 18.01 2.23 -7.87
CA ASN A 39 18.20 2.35 -6.43
C ASN A 39 17.56 1.21 -5.63
N PHE A 40 16.71 0.39 -6.24
CA PHE A 40 16.19 -0.81 -5.57
C PHE A 40 17.27 -1.85 -5.33
N ALA A 41 18.35 -1.92 -6.12
CA ALA A 41 19.41 -2.91 -5.91
C ALA A 41 19.99 -2.84 -4.49
N ALA A 42 20.37 -1.65 -4.04
CA ALA A 42 20.88 -1.43 -2.69
C ALA A 42 19.79 -1.61 -1.61
N GLN A 43 18.54 -1.28 -1.93
CA GLN A 43 17.40 -1.50 -1.04
C GLN A 43 17.15 -3.00 -0.79
N LEU A 44 17.27 -3.84 -1.81
CA LEU A 44 17.05 -5.29 -1.71
C LEU A 44 18.09 -5.93 -0.80
N GLU A 45 19.37 -5.60 -0.98
CA GLU A 45 20.45 -6.13 -0.14
C GLU A 45 20.28 -5.73 1.33
N GLU A 46 19.96 -4.47 1.59
CA GLU A 46 19.69 -4.00 2.95
C GLU A 46 18.49 -4.71 3.59
N LYS A 47 17.38 -4.84 2.85
CA LYS A 47 16.17 -5.49 3.38
C LYS A 47 16.36 -6.99 3.57
N LYS A 48 17.14 -7.65 2.70
CA LYS A 48 17.49 -9.05 2.86
C LYS A 48 18.29 -9.29 4.14
N ALA A 49 19.26 -8.41 4.43
CA ALA A 49 20.07 -8.51 5.64
C ALA A 49 19.28 -8.25 6.93
N ALA A 50 18.25 -7.39 6.87
CA ALA A 50 17.48 -6.97 8.05
C ALA A 50 16.26 -7.86 8.37
N TYR A 51 15.79 -8.70 7.43
CA TYR A 51 14.56 -9.47 7.60
C TYR A 51 14.83 -10.95 7.89
N SER A 52 14.53 -11.38 9.13
CA SER A 52 14.88 -12.73 9.58
C SER A 52 13.97 -13.82 8.98
N PRO A 53 14.48 -15.06 8.78
CA PRO A 53 13.67 -16.19 8.36
C PRO A 53 12.47 -16.46 9.28
N GLU A 54 12.63 -16.29 10.59
CA GLU A 54 11.56 -16.50 11.57
C GLU A 54 10.46 -15.44 11.44
N ALA A 55 10.83 -14.18 11.18
CA ALA A 55 9.86 -13.11 10.93
C ALA A 55 9.06 -13.39 9.64
N ARG A 56 9.73 -13.89 8.60
CA ARG A 56 9.09 -14.32 7.34
C ARG A 56 8.09 -15.45 7.56
N GLN A 57 8.50 -16.48 8.28
CA GLN A 57 7.63 -17.63 8.57
C GLN A 57 6.41 -17.23 9.39
N ARG A 58 6.58 -16.36 10.40
CA ARG A 58 5.45 -15.81 11.17
C ARG A 58 4.48 -15.07 10.28
N LEU A 59 4.97 -14.12 9.46
CA LEU A 59 4.13 -13.35 8.53
C LEU A 59 3.31 -14.26 7.61
N VAL A 60 3.95 -15.24 6.96
CA VAL A 60 3.26 -16.14 6.03
C VAL A 60 2.24 -17.01 6.75
N THR A 61 2.54 -17.46 7.96
CA THR A 61 1.62 -18.26 8.78
C THR A 61 0.38 -17.45 9.14
N ASP A 62 0.56 -16.22 9.63
CA ASP A 62 -0.53 -15.34 10.03
C ASP A 62 -1.41 -14.95 8.83
N LEU A 63 -0.80 -14.63 7.68
CA LEU A 63 -1.56 -14.33 6.46
C LEU A 63 -2.36 -15.54 5.98
N ARG A 64 -1.78 -16.75 5.98
CA ARG A 64 -2.51 -17.97 5.61
C ARG A 64 -3.71 -18.21 6.53
N ALA A 65 -3.54 -18.01 7.83
CA ALA A 65 -4.63 -18.12 8.80
C ALA A 65 -5.74 -17.09 8.52
N GLN A 66 -5.39 -15.81 8.34
CA GLN A 66 -6.35 -14.75 8.04
C GLN A 66 -7.15 -15.00 6.76
N TYR A 67 -6.50 -15.45 5.68
CA TYR A 67 -7.18 -15.76 4.43
C TYR A 67 -8.09 -17.00 4.53
N ALA A 68 -7.75 -17.98 5.40
CA ALA A 68 -8.59 -19.15 5.64
C ALA A 68 -9.91 -18.80 6.35
N GLU A 69 -9.93 -17.76 7.19
CA GLU A 69 -11.14 -17.30 7.89
C GLU A 69 -12.21 -16.72 6.95
N LEU A 70 -11.87 -16.37 5.71
CA LEU A 70 -12.81 -15.80 4.74
C LEU A 70 -13.84 -16.83 4.22
N GLY A 71 -13.72 -18.11 4.59
CA GLY A 71 -14.72 -19.17 4.33
C GLY A 71 -14.86 -19.60 2.87
N GLY A 72 -14.13 -18.97 1.95
CA GLY A 72 -14.08 -19.30 0.52
C GLY A 72 -12.71 -19.82 0.09
N ALA A 73 -12.65 -20.37 -1.13
CA ALA A 73 -11.37 -20.75 -1.73
C ALA A 73 -10.50 -19.49 -1.93
N VAL A 74 -9.27 -19.54 -1.41
CA VAL A 74 -8.29 -18.46 -1.61
C VAL A 74 -8.04 -18.33 -3.12
N PRO A 75 -8.13 -17.11 -3.69
CA PRO A 75 -7.87 -16.92 -5.11
C PRO A 75 -6.48 -17.46 -5.51
N PRO A 76 -6.34 -18.14 -6.66
CA PRO A 76 -5.06 -18.76 -7.04
C PRO A 76 -3.87 -17.80 -7.04
N ALA A 77 -4.09 -16.54 -7.46
CA ALA A 77 -3.05 -15.52 -7.44
C ALA A 77 -2.59 -15.16 -6.01
N VAL A 78 -3.53 -15.12 -5.05
CA VAL A 78 -3.20 -14.87 -3.64
C VAL A 78 -2.46 -16.07 -3.05
N ALA A 79 -2.91 -17.29 -3.35
CA ALA A 79 -2.20 -18.50 -2.93
C ALA A 79 -0.76 -18.54 -3.45
N ALA A 80 -0.55 -18.24 -4.73
CA ALA A 80 0.79 -18.14 -5.32
C ALA A 80 1.65 -17.06 -4.62
N ASN A 81 1.08 -15.90 -4.31
CA ASN A 81 1.79 -14.85 -3.58
C ASN A 81 2.19 -15.30 -2.16
N LEU A 82 1.34 -16.05 -1.46
CA LEU A 82 1.67 -16.60 -0.14
C LEU A 82 2.86 -17.58 -0.20
N GLU A 83 2.94 -18.40 -1.26
CA GLU A 83 4.11 -19.28 -1.48
C GLU A 83 5.38 -18.48 -1.81
N LEU A 84 5.26 -17.42 -2.61
CA LEU A 84 6.39 -16.53 -2.89
C LEU A 84 6.89 -15.85 -1.62
N LEU A 85 6.00 -15.36 -0.76
CA LEU A 85 6.38 -14.68 0.48
C LEU A 85 7.23 -15.55 1.42
N ALA A 86 7.13 -16.88 1.31
CA ALA A 86 7.94 -17.82 2.07
C ALA A 86 9.41 -17.89 1.60
N GLN A 87 9.73 -17.41 0.39
CA GLN A 87 11.09 -17.43 -0.16
C GLN A 87 11.92 -16.24 0.34
N ASP A 88 13.20 -16.45 0.63
CA ASP A 88 14.12 -15.41 1.11
C ASP A 88 14.49 -14.37 0.02
N THR A 89 14.23 -14.69 -1.24
CA THR A 89 14.37 -13.82 -2.42
C THR A 89 13.13 -12.98 -2.72
N THR A 90 12.07 -13.06 -1.90
CA THR A 90 10.83 -12.31 -2.12
C THR A 90 10.73 -11.09 -1.23
N PHE A 91 10.36 -9.97 -1.84
CA PHE A 91 10.09 -8.68 -1.22
C PHE A 91 8.65 -8.24 -1.45
N THR A 92 8.19 -7.27 -0.66
CA THR A 92 6.86 -6.70 -0.80
C THR A 92 6.91 -5.29 -1.37
N ILE A 93 5.94 -4.97 -2.21
CA ILE A 93 5.62 -3.59 -2.57
C ILE A 93 4.34 -3.22 -1.83
N THR A 94 4.51 -2.48 -0.74
CA THR A 94 3.41 -2.19 0.19
C THR A 94 2.87 -0.78 -0.04
N THR A 95 1.55 -0.69 -0.09
CA THR A 95 0.82 0.57 0.04
C THR A 95 -0.36 0.34 0.97
N GLY A 96 -1.06 1.40 1.37
CA GLY A 96 -2.20 1.27 2.26
C GLY A 96 -3.07 2.50 2.32
N HIS A 97 -4.21 2.30 2.98
CA HIS A 97 -5.15 3.34 3.34
C HIS A 97 -6.02 2.86 4.50
N GLN A 98 -6.68 3.80 5.16
CA GLN A 98 -7.87 3.53 5.96
C GLN A 98 -8.92 2.73 5.18
N LEU A 99 -9.79 2.05 5.94
CA LEU A 99 -10.96 1.37 5.40
C LEU A 99 -11.85 2.37 4.66
N ASN A 100 -12.57 1.89 3.65
CA ASN A 100 -13.45 2.74 2.86
C ASN A 100 -14.72 1.98 2.52
N LEU A 101 -15.88 2.61 2.70
CA LEU A 101 -17.13 2.10 2.14
C LEU A 101 -17.06 2.16 0.60
N PHE A 102 -17.48 1.08 -0.05
CA PHE A 102 -17.53 0.98 -1.52
C PHE A 102 -16.24 1.41 -2.24
N THR A 103 -15.08 1.01 -1.72
CA THR A 103 -13.73 1.29 -2.27
C THR A 103 -13.30 2.76 -2.27
N GLY A 104 -14.11 3.66 -1.71
CA GLY A 104 -13.72 5.04 -1.45
C GLY A 104 -13.35 5.85 -2.71
N PRO A 105 -12.49 6.87 -2.56
CA PRO A 105 -12.05 7.70 -3.68
C PRO A 105 -11.13 6.94 -4.64
N LEU A 106 -11.05 7.40 -5.89
CA LEU A 106 -10.30 6.73 -6.96
C LEU A 106 -8.81 6.47 -6.63
N TYR A 107 -8.19 7.31 -5.80
CA TYR A 107 -6.79 7.07 -5.42
C TYR A 107 -6.60 5.76 -4.65
N PHE A 108 -7.64 5.21 -4.00
CA PHE A 108 -7.60 3.90 -3.34
C PHE A 108 -7.22 2.82 -4.36
N VAL A 109 -7.91 2.83 -5.50
CA VAL A 109 -7.65 1.92 -6.62
C VAL A 109 -6.29 2.22 -7.26
N TYR A 110 -5.93 3.51 -7.43
CA TYR A 110 -4.64 3.87 -8.02
C TYR A 110 -3.44 3.44 -7.19
N LYS A 111 -3.54 3.46 -5.85
CA LYS A 111 -2.51 2.92 -4.96
C LYS A 111 -2.31 1.42 -5.20
N ILE A 112 -3.39 0.64 -5.22
CA ILE A 112 -3.34 -0.81 -5.49
C ILE A 112 -2.70 -1.10 -6.85
N VAL A 113 -3.20 -0.43 -7.91
CA VAL A 113 -2.68 -0.62 -9.27
C VAL A 113 -1.20 -0.23 -9.36
N SER A 114 -0.79 0.83 -8.66
CA SER A 114 0.60 1.28 -8.63
C SER A 114 1.51 0.27 -7.93
N ALA A 115 1.08 -0.34 -6.82
CA ALA A 115 1.83 -1.41 -6.17
C ALA A 115 2.00 -2.63 -7.09
N ILE A 116 0.92 -3.08 -7.74
CA ILE A 116 0.95 -4.19 -8.70
C ILE A 116 1.90 -3.88 -9.87
N LYS A 117 1.78 -2.69 -10.46
CA LYS A 117 2.60 -2.27 -11.60
C LYS A 117 4.08 -2.18 -11.21
N LEU A 118 4.40 -1.62 -10.06
CA LEU A 118 5.78 -1.54 -9.58
C LEU A 118 6.36 -2.93 -9.31
N SER A 119 5.58 -3.85 -8.72
CA SER A 119 6.00 -5.26 -8.57
C SER A 119 6.37 -5.91 -9.91
N GLN A 120 5.57 -5.68 -10.95
CA GLN A 120 5.86 -6.18 -12.31
C GLN A 120 7.12 -5.56 -12.91
N GLN A 121 7.29 -4.24 -12.76
CA GLN A 121 8.48 -3.53 -13.26
C GLN A 121 9.75 -4.01 -12.56
N LEU A 122 9.69 -4.22 -11.24
CA LEU A 122 10.82 -4.73 -10.48
C LEU A 122 11.13 -6.18 -10.79
N LYS A 123 10.12 -7.05 -11.00
CA LYS A 123 10.37 -8.43 -11.45
C LYS A 123 11.10 -8.46 -12.79
N ALA A 124 10.74 -7.57 -13.72
CA ALA A 124 11.41 -7.46 -15.02
C ALA A 124 12.85 -6.94 -14.89
N ALA A 125 13.09 -5.95 -14.03
CA ALA A 125 14.42 -5.38 -13.80
C ALA A 125 15.34 -6.30 -12.96
N TYR A 126 14.76 -7.09 -12.07
CA TYR A 126 15.45 -7.93 -11.07
C TYR A 126 14.90 -9.37 -11.08
N PRO A 127 15.15 -10.15 -12.14
CA PRO A 127 14.49 -11.46 -12.34
C PRO A 127 14.85 -12.53 -11.31
N ALA A 128 15.96 -12.35 -10.58
CA ALA A 128 16.39 -13.23 -9.50
C ALA A 128 15.55 -13.11 -8.21
N TYR A 129 14.71 -12.08 -8.11
CA TYR A 129 13.86 -11.81 -6.95
C TYR A 129 12.39 -11.81 -7.35
N ASP A 130 11.51 -11.93 -6.36
CA ASP A 130 10.06 -11.83 -6.52
C ASP A 130 9.49 -10.66 -5.72
N PHE A 131 8.40 -10.10 -6.21
CA PHE A 131 7.80 -8.87 -5.67
C PHE A 131 6.29 -9.04 -5.48
N VAL A 132 5.86 -9.21 -4.24
CA VAL A 132 4.44 -9.40 -3.91
C VAL A 132 3.80 -8.04 -3.57
N PRO A 133 2.78 -7.58 -4.31
CA PRO A 133 2.07 -6.37 -3.96
C PRO A 133 1.21 -6.61 -2.71
N VAL A 134 1.35 -5.75 -1.71
CA VAL A 134 0.60 -5.82 -0.44
C VAL A 134 -0.20 -4.54 -0.25
N TYR A 135 -1.50 -4.69 -0.03
CA TYR A 135 -2.36 -3.59 0.38
C TYR A 135 -2.66 -3.70 1.87
N TRP A 136 -2.12 -2.77 2.65
CA TRP A 136 -2.37 -2.67 4.09
C TRP A 136 -3.68 -1.95 4.35
N LEU A 137 -4.62 -2.65 4.98
CA LEU A 137 -5.85 -2.09 5.50
C LEU A 137 -5.55 -1.55 6.90
N ALA A 138 -5.63 -0.22 7.09
CA ALA A 138 -5.41 0.40 8.40
C ALA A 138 -6.64 0.20 9.31
N THR A 139 -6.86 -1.04 9.74
CA THR A 139 -7.99 -1.46 10.59
C THR A 139 -7.87 -0.97 12.03
N GLU A 140 -6.65 -0.68 12.49
CA GLU A 140 -6.33 -0.19 13.83
C GLU A 140 -6.66 1.29 14.04
N ASP A 141 -6.99 2.02 12.96
CA ASP A 141 -7.40 3.42 13.09
C ASP A 141 -8.69 3.53 13.89
N HIS A 142 -8.87 4.68 14.53
CA HIS A 142 -9.97 5.03 15.40
C HIS A 142 -10.87 6.11 14.80
N ASP A 143 -10.47 6.71 13.67
CA ASP A 143 -11.27 7.73 12.99
C ASP A 143 -12.38 7.09 12.14
N PHE A 144 -13.45 6.67 12.81
CA PHE A 144 -14.64 6.18 12.14
C PHE A 144 -15.29 7.25 11.26
N ALA A 145 -15.20 8.53 11.64
CA ALA A 145 -15.87 9.62 10.93
C ALA A 145 -15.31 9.80 9.51
N GLU A 146 -14.01 9.54 9.31
CA GLU A 146 -13.38 9.60 7.99
C GLU A 146 -13.88 8.50 7.03
N ILE A 147 -14.27 7.34 7.55
CA ILE A 147 -14.57 6.16 6.72
C ILE A 147 -16.08 5.86 6.59
N ASN A 148 -16.92 6.51 7.40
CA ASN A 148 -18.32 6.13 7.55
C ASN A 148 -19.24 6.63 6.42
N SER A 149 -18.70 7.37 5.46
CA SER A 149 -19.50 7.97 4.41
C SER A 149 -18.84 7.90 3.05
N PHE A 150 -19.67 7.96 2.01
CA PHE A 150 -19.21 8.06 0.62
C PHE A 150 -20.18 8.92 -0.20
N PRO A 151 -19.67 9.69 -1.17
CA PRO A 151 -20.51 10.44 -2.10
C PRO A 151 -20.98 9.53 -3.25
N LEU A 152 -22.25 9.63 -3.63
CA LEU A 152 -22.83 9.00 -4.81
C LEU A 152 -23.84 9.95 -5.46
N PHE A 153 -23.62 10.29 -6.74
CA PHE A 153 -24.47 11.20 -7.52
C PHE A 153 -24.79 12.54 -6.82
N GLY A 154 -23.78 13.15 -6.19
CA GLY A 154 -23.92 14.43 -5.49
C GLY A 154 -24.59 14.33 -4.11
N LYS A 155 -24.92 13.13 -3.64
CA LYS A 155 -25.46 12.88 -2.30
C LYS A 155 -24.45 12.11 -1.46
N THR A 156 -24.25 12.54 -0.21
CA THR A 156 -23.47 11.79 0.77
C THR A 156 -24.34 10.74 1.45
N TYR A 157 -23.86 9.51 1.46
CA TYR A 157 -24.45 8.40 2.21
C TYR A 157 -23.54 8.11 3.40
N SER A 158 -24.12 8.07 4.59
CA SER A 158 -23.38 7.83 5.83
C SER A 158 -23.97 6.64 6.57
N TRP A 159 -23.10 5.86 7.22
CA TRP A 159 -23.45 4.73 8.06
C TRP A 159 -23.05 5.02 9.50
N SER A 160 -24.00 4.91 10.43
CA SER A 160 -23.75 5.25 11.85
C SER A 160 -23.29 4.07 12.70
N GLY A 161 -23.00 2.91 12.12
CA GLY A 161 -22.61 1.71 12.88
C GLY A 161 -23.77 0.98 13.57
N PRO A 162 -23.50 -0.21 14.16
CA PRO A 162 -24.41 -0.84 15.09
C PRO A 162 -24.41 -0.05 16.41
N GLY A 163 -25.47 0.72 16.69
CA GLY A 163 -25.60 1.52 17.92
C GLY A 163 -25.59 3.04 17.74
N GLY A 164 -25.40 3.54 16.52
CA GLY A 164 -25.36 4.98 16.22
C GLY A 164 -23.97 5.61 16.41
N ALA A 165 -23.81 6.85 15.93
CA ALA A 165 -22.51 7.51 15.78
C ALA A 165 -21.70 7.67 17.09
N ALA A 166 -22.36 7.58 18.25
CA ALA A 166 -21.73 7.71 19.57
C ALA A 166 -21.26 6.37 20.18
N GLY A 167 -21.58 5.23 19.56
CA GLY A 167 -21.29 3.89 20.09
C GLY A 167 -19.99 3.25 19.56
N LEU A 168 -19.33 3.88 18.58
CA LEU A 168 -18.15 3.33 17.93
C LEU A 168 -16.88 4.01 18.45
N GLY A 169 -16.47 3.62 19.66
CA GLY A 169 -15.11 3.87 20.16
C GLY A 169 -14.24 2.64 19.91
N GLY A 170 -13.03 2.82 19.39
CA GLY A 170 -12.07 1.74 19.13
C GLY A 170 -11.68 1.60 17.65
N PRO A 171 -10.93 0.54 17.30
CA PRO A 171 -10.52 0.26 15.94
C PRO A 171 -11.71 0.19 14.96
N VAL A 172 -11.53 0.75 13.76
CA VAL A 172 -12.54 0.74 12.70
C VAL A 172 -12.63 -0.60 11.96
N GLY A 173 -11.65 -1.49 12.16
CA GLY A 173 -11.66 -2.86 11.66
C GLY A 173 -11.73 -3.92 12.77
N ARG A 174 -11.22 -5.12 12.49
CA ARG A 174 -11.18 -6.24 13.44
C ARG A 174 -10.10 -6.08 14.48
#